data_AF-A0A4R1PX30-F1
#
_entry.id   AF-A0A4R1PX30-F1
#
_cell.length_a   1.000
_cell.length_b   1.000
_cell.length_c   1.000
_cell.angle_alpha   90.00
_cell.angle_beta   90.00
_cell.angle_gamma   90.00
#
_symmetry.space_group_name_H-M   'P 1'
#
loop_
_entity.id
_entity.type
_entity.pdbx_description
1 polymer ?
#
loop_
_entity_poly.entity_id
_entity_poly.type
_entity_poly.pdbx_seq_one_letter_code
_entity_poly.pdbx_strand_id
1 'polypeptide(L)'
;MLLSGQLGGGKRHLAGTMTYMALNLFATLLFLLAAGLLYGSTGTLNMGDLALIVRAGETAPGTTAALFLVLPSFAIKAALFPVFGWLPATYHVPLMAVSALFAGLLTKVGVYALIRLVTLLWPEYGPAHEALL
;
A
#
# COMPACT_ATOMS: atom_id res chain seq x y z
N MET A 1 7.69 -29.07 -32.73
CA MET A 1 6.99 -29.57 -31.51
C MET A 1 7.56 -28.91 -30.24
N LEU A 2 7.72 -27.58 -30.22
CA LEU A 2 8.41 -26.83 -29.14
C LEU A 2 7.66 -25.53 -28.76
N LEU A 3 6.34 -25.49 -28.89
CA LEU A 3 5.55 -24.29 -28.56
C LEU A 3 4.27 -24.56 -27.74
N SER A 4 3.92 -25.81 -27.40
CA SER A 4 2.70 -26.11 -26.64
C SER A 4 2.88 -26.10 -25.11
N GLY A 5 4.12 -26.03 -24.60
CA GLY A 5 4.42 -26.10 -23.17
C GLY A 5 4.35 -24.77 -22.39
N GLN A 6 4.38 -23.63 -23.09
CA GLN A 6 4.46 -22.31 -22.43
C GLN A 6 3.10 -21.68 -22.09
N LEU A 7 2.00 -22.23 -22.61
CA LEU A 7 0.64 -21.77 -22.29
C LEU A 7 -0.01 -22.57 -21.14
N GLY A 8 0.69 -23.58 -20.63
CA GLY A 8 0.17 -24.58 -19.68
C GLY A 8 0.56 -24.35 -18.22
N GLY A 9 0.67 -23.09 -17.77
CA GLY A 9 0.84 -22.76 -16.35
C GLY A 9 -0.42 -23.15 -15.55
N GLY A 10 -0.57 -24.44 -15.25
CA GLY A 10 -1.78 -25.02 -14.68
C GLY A 10 -2.20 -24.37 -13.37
N LYS A 11 -3.51 -24.10 -13.23
CA LYS A 11 -4.33 -23.71 -12.04
C LYS A 11 -3.68 -22.84 -10.94
N ARG A 12 -2.51 -23.23 -10.40
CA ARG A 12 -1.68 -22.49 -9.45
C ARG A 12 -1.18 -21.14 -10.00
N HIS A 13 -0.87 -21.04 -11.30
CA HIS A 13 -0.47 -19.76 -11.89
C HIS A 13 -1.62 -18.74 -11.95
N LEU A 14 -2.79 -19.18 -12.44
CA LEU A 14 -4.02 -18.38 -12.44
C LEU A 14 -4.42 -17.96 -11.02
N ALA A 15 -4.29 -18.86 -10.04
CA ALA A 15 -4.58 -18.54 -8.64
C ALA A 15 -3.65 -17.45 -8.09
N GLY A 16 -2.33 -17.54 -8.32
CA GLY A 16 -1.36 -16.53 -7.87
C GLY A 16 -1.60 -15.15 -8.49
N THR A 17 -1.86 -15.09 -9.81
CA THR A 17 -2.18 -13.83 -10.51
C THR A 17 -3.50 -13.23 -10.02
N MET A 18 -4.52 -14.05 -9.78
CA MET A 18 -5.82 -13.59 -9.28
C MET A 18 -5.72 -13.05 -7.84
N THR A 19 -4.95 -13.72 -6.97
CA THR A 19 -4.69 -13.24 -5.61
C THR A 19 -3.92 -11.92 -5.62
N TYR A 20 -2.89 -11.77 -6.46
CA TYR A 20 -2.17 -10.50 -6.62
C TYR A 20 -3.09 -9.37 -7.08
N MET A 21 -3.93 -9.63 -8.10
CA MET A 21 -4.86 -8.64 -8.64
C MET A 21 -5.91 -8.25 -7.60
N ALA A 22 -6.49 -9.23 -6.89
CA ALA A 22 -7.46 -8.99 -5.83
C ALA A 22 -6.86 -8.17 -4.68
N LEU A 23 -5.63 -8.48 -4.24
CA LEU A 23 -4.94 -7.73 -3.18
C LEU A 23 -4.62 -6.30 -3.61
N ASN A 24 -4.15 -6.09 -4.85
CA ASN A 24 -3.88 -4.73 -5.35
C ASN A 24 -5.15 -3.91 -5.53
N LEU A 25 -6.23 -4.54 -6.00
CA LEU A 25 -7.52 -3.89 -6.13
C LEU A 25 -8.06 -3.51 -4.75
N PHE A 26 -8.01 -4.44 -3.79
CA PHE A 26 -8.39 -4.20 -2.41
C PHE A 26 -7.59 -3.06 -1.77
N ALA A 27 -6.26 -3.04 -1.93
CA ALA A 27 -5.41 -1.96 -1.44
C ALA A 27 -5.78 -0.60 -2.04
N THR A 28 -6.09 -0.58 -3.34
CA THR A 28 -6.49 0.65 -4.05
C THR A 28 -7.85 1.14 -3.58
N LEU A 29 -8.83 0.24 -3.41
CA LEU A 29 -10.15 0.58 -2.87
C LEU A 29 -10.05 1.10 -1.44
N LEU A 30 -9.24 0.45 -0.60
CA LEU A 30 -8.99 0.89 0.77
C LEU A 30 -8.35 2.29 0.81
N PHE A 31 -7.38 2.55 -0.07
CA PHE A 31 -6.76 3.86 -0.21
C PHE A 31 -7.77 4.92 -0.65
N LEU A 32 -8.61 4.64 -1.64
CA LEU A 32 -9.64 5.58 -2.11
C LEU A 32 -10.67 5.87 -1.02
N LEU A 33 -11.09 4.86 -0.25
CA LEU A 33 -11.98 5.06 0.89
C LEU A 33 -11.33 5.97 1.94
N ALA A 34 -10.08 5.70 2.32
CA ALA A 34 -9.35 6.50 3.29
C ALA A 34 -9.14 7.95 2.81
N ALA A 35 -8.79 8.13 1.53
CA ALA A 35 -8.65 9.45 0.91
C ALA A 35 -9.97 10.21 0.84
N GLY A 36 -11.08 9.54 0.54
CA GLY A 36 -12.42 10.13 0.54
C GLY A 36 -12.85 10.58 1.94
N LEU A 37 -12.58 9.77 2.97
CA LEU A 37 -12.84 10.14 4.37
C LEU A 37 -11.94 11.30 4.84
N LEU A 38 -10.68 11.32 4.42
CA LEU A 38 -9.77 12.43 4.69
C LEU A 38 -10.27 13.72 4.07
N TYR A 39 -10.56 13.69 2.78
CA TYR A 39 -11.05 14.86 2.06
C TYR A 39 -12.40 15.33 2.62
N GLY A 40 -13.30 14.40 2.97
CA GLY A 40 -14.59 14.74 3.58
C GLY A 40 -14.49 15.39 4.97
N SER A 41 -13.43 15.09 5.74
CA SER A 41 -13.25 15.65 7.08
C SER A 41 -12.33 16.88 7.13
N THR A 42 -11.35 16.98 6.22
CA THR A 42 -10.34 18.05 6.23
C THR A 42 -10.46 19.03 5.06
N GLY A 43 -11.21 18.68 4.01
CA GLY A 43 -11.34 19.49 2.79
C GLY A 43 -10.08 19.52 1.90
N THR A 44 -9.00 18.82 2.28
CA THR A 44 -7.73 18.84 1.57
C THR A 44 -7.06 17.46 1.58
N LEU A 45 -6.25 17.20 0.54
CA LEU A 45 -5.37 16.04 0.45
C LEU A 45 -3.90 16.46 0.42
N ASN A 46 -3.63 17.76 0.57
CA ASN A 46 -2.27 18.27 0.63
C ASN A 46 -1.62 17.82 1.95
N MET A 47 -0.51 17.09 1.83
CA MET A 47 0.21 16.57 2.98
C MET A 47 0.70 17.68 3.93
N GLY A 48 1.02 18.87 3.41
CA GLY A 48 1.43 20.01 4.24
C GLY A 48 0.28 20.54 5.10
N ASP A 49 -0.89 20.71 4.51
CA ASP A 49 -2.08 21.20 5.21
C ASP A 49 -2.57 20.15 6.22
N LEU A 50 -2.56 18.86 5.84
CA LEU A 50 -2.87 17.76 6.75
C LEU A 50 -1.94 17.74 7.97
N ALA A 51 -0.65 18.01 7.79
CA ALA A 51 0.30 18.09 8.89
C ALA A 51 -0.03 19.24 9.86
N LEU A 52 -0.44 20.40 9.33
CA LEU A 52 -0.86 21.53 10.16
C LEU A 52 -2.13 21.19 10.96
N ILE A 53 -3.15 20.61 10.31
CA ILE A 53 -4.41 20.22 10.96
C ILE A 53 -4.16 19.19 12.07
N VAL A 54 -3.35 18.17 11.80
CA VAL A 54 -3.01 17.13 12.79
C VAL A 54 -2.23 17.71 13.96
N ARG A 55 -1.25 18.58 13.70
CA ARG A 55 -0.40 19.19 14.74
C ARG A 55 -1.13 20.23 15.58
N ALA A 56 -2.12 20.94 15.00
CA ALA A 56 -2.95 21.90 15.71
C ALA A 56 -3.92 21.21 16.69
N GLY A 57 -4.11 19.89 16.59
CA GLY A 57 -5.08 19.16 17.42
C GLY A 57 -6.54 19.42 17.04
N GLU A 58 -6.78 20.15 15.94
CA GLU A 58 -8.12 20.50 15.42
C GLU A 58 -8.72 19.39 14.56
N THR A 59 -8.26 18.15 14.71
CA THR A 59 -8.74 17.03 13.92
C THR A 59 -10.20 16.74 14.26
N ALA A 60 -11.08 16.84 13.25
CA ALA A 60 -12.46 16.41 13.39
C ALA A 60 -12.53 14.93 13.82
N PRO A 61 -13.58 14.53 14.58
CA PRO A 61 -13.79 13.13 14.94
C PRO A 61 -13.89 12.27 13.67
N GLY A 62 -12.85 11.47 13.39
CA GLY A 62 -12.75 10.62 12.20
C GLY A 62 -11.56 10.91 11.29
N THR A 63 -10.96 12.10 11.32
CA THR A 63 -9.75 12.41 10.53
C THR A 63 -8.58 11.51 10.93
N THR A 64 -8.37 11.33 12.24
CA THR A 64 -7.33 10.43 12.77
C THR A 64 -7.57 8.98 12.33
N ALA A 65 -8.82 8.50 12.39
CA ALA A 65 -9.16 7.15 11.92
C ALA A 65 -8.92 6.98 10.41
N ALA A 66 -9.24 8.00 9.61
CA ALA A 66 -8.97 7.99 8.18
C ALA A 66 -7.46 7.97 7.87
N LEU A 67 -6.64 8.73 8.61
CA LEU A 67 -5.17 8.65 8.52
C LEU A 67 -4.66 7.25 8.87
N PHE A 68 -5.19 6.63 9.92
CA PHE A 68 -4.84 5.25 10.28
C PHE A 68 -5.28 4.23 9.22
N LEU A 69 -6.33 4.49 8.44
CA LEU A 69 -6.74 3.65 7.30
C LEU A 69 -5.83 3.82 6.06
N VAL A 70 -5.20 4.98 5.90
CA VAL A 70 -4.21 5.19 4.83
C VAL A 70 -2.98 4.30 5.02
N LEU A 71 -2.51 4.12 6.27
CA LEU A 71 -1.32 3.32 6.58
C LEU A 71 -1.39 1.86 6.08
N PRO A 72 -2.43 1.04 6.40
CA PRO A 72 -2.52 -0.33 5.91
C PRO A 72 -2.68 -0.40 4.38
N SER A 73 -3.29 0.60 3.74
CA SER A 73 -3.39 0.65 2.27
C SER A 73 -2.01 0.73 1.59
N PHE A 74 -1.07 1.49 2.19
CA PHE A 74 0.32 1.53 1.74
C PHE A 74 1.13 0.33 2.21
N ALA A 75 0.85 -0.23 3.40
CA ALA A 75 1.50 -1.44 3.89
C ALA A 75 1.24 -2.66 2.99
N ILE A 76 0.02 -2.80 2.45
CA ILE A 76 -0.32 -3.85 1.48
C ILE A 76 0.48 -3.66 0.19
N LYS A 77 0.61 -2.42 -0.32
CA LYS A 77 1.46 -2.10 -1.48
C LYS A 77 2.96 -2.33 -1.21
N ALA A 78 3.40 -2.09 0.02
CA ALA A 78 4.79 -2.28 0.46
C ALA A 78 5.17 -3.75 0.69
N ALA A 79 4.21 -4.68 0.65
CA ALA A 79 4.41 -6.08 1.03
C ALA A 79 5.01 -6.22 2.45
N LEU A 80 4.61 -5.35 3.38
CA LEU A 80 5.11 -5.37 4.76
C LEU A 80 4.70 -6.68 5.45
N PHE A 81 5.47 -7.15 6.44
CA PHE A 81 5.06 -8.29 7.27
C PHE A 81 3.72 -7.97 7.96
N PRO A 82 2.66 -8.83 7.92
CA PRO A 82 2.59 -10.21 7.44
C PRO A 82 2.03 -10.39 6.00
N VAL A 83 1.77 -9.30 5.27
CA VAL A 83 1.11 -9.30 3.95
C VAL A 83 2.05 -9.64 2.77
N PHE A 84 3.28 -10.08 3.03
CA PHE A 84 4.29 -10.41 2.01
C PHE A 84 3.99 -11.67 1.17
N GLY A 85 2.97 -12.46 1.55
CA GLY A 85 2.69 -13.77 0.95
C GLY A 85 2.39 -13.76 -0.56
N TRP A 86 2.07 -12.61 -1.15
CA TRP A 86 1.88 -12.47 -2.60
C TRP A 86 3.19 -12.35 -3.37
N LEU A 87 4.30 -11.90 -2.74
CA LEU A 87 5.59 -11.73 -3.40
C LEU A 87 6.12 -13.08 -3.94
N PRO A 88 6.24 -14.17 -3.13
CA PRO A 88 6.74 -15.47 -3.60
C PRO A 88 5.83 -16.13 -4.64
N ALA A 89 4.51 -15.91 -4.55
CA ALA A 89 3.52 -16.50 -5.45
C ALA A 89 3.56 -15.91 -6.88
N THR A 90 4.09 -14.70 -7.04
CA THR A 90 4.10 -13.97 -8.32
C THR A 90 5.39 -14.21 -9.14
N TYR A 91 6.44 -14.78 -8.53
CA TYR A 91 7.75 -15.00 -9.19
C TYR A 91 7.74 -16.05 -10.31
N HIS A 92 6.63 -16.76 -10.54
CA HIS A 92 6.65 -17.87 -11.47
C HIS A 92 6.46 -17.50 -12.96
N VAL A 93 5.92 -16.33 -13.39
CA VAL A 93 5.61 -16.14 -14.85
C VAL A 93 5.38 -14.68 -15.36
N PRO A 94 6.28 -13.68 -15.20
CA PRO A 94 6.52 -12.88 -16.43
C PRO A 94 7.97 -12.40 -16.61
N LEU A 95 8.29 -11.98 -17.85
CA LEU A 95 9.57 -11.38 -18.28
C LEU A 95 10.34 -10.76 -17.12
N MET A 96 11.58 -11.21 -16.88
CA MET A 96 12.41 -10.82 -15.74
C MET A 96 12.43 -9.30 -15.48
N ALA A 97 12.38 -8.49 -16.56
CA ALA A 97 12.33 -7.03 -16.47
C ALA A 97 11.08 -6.48 -15.77
N VAL A 98 9.90 -7.04 -16.04
CA VAL A 98 8.62 -6.58 -15.48
C VAL A 98 8.55 -6.92 -13.98
N SER A 99 8.92 -8.16 -13.63
CA SER A 99 8.99 -8.62 -12.24
C SER A 99 10.02 -7.82 -11.43
N ALA A 100 11.17 -7.51 -12.00
CA ALA A 100 12.20 -6.69 -11.35
C ALA A 100 11.73 -5.25 -11.11
N LEU A 101 11.00 -4.65 -12.06
CA LEU A 101 10.42 -3.31 -11.89
C LEU A 101 9.35 -3.29 -10.79
N PHE A 102 8.42 -4.26 -10.79
CA PHE A 102 7.40 -4.33 -9.73
C PHE A 102 8.00 -4.61 -8.36
N ALA A 103 9.00 -5.51 -8.26
CA ALA A 103 9.67 -5.78 -7.00
C ALA A 103 10.49 -4.57 -6.49
N GLY A 104 11.17 -3.86 -7.40
CA GLY A 104 12.09 -2.77 -7.07
C GLY A 104 11.42 -1.41 -6.84
N LEU A 105 10.38 -1.05 -7.62
CA LEU A 105 9.72 0.25 -7.51
C LEU A 105 8.48 0.22 -6.61
N LEU A 106 7.62 -0.80 -6.76
CA LEU A 106 6.31 -0.79 -6.12
C LEU A 106 6.42 -0.86 -4.59
N THR A 107 7.31 -1.73 -4.10
CA THR A 107 7.57 -1.90 -2.66
C THR A 107 8.26 -0.67 -2.07
N LYS A 108 9.22 -0.08 -2.78
CA LYS A 108 9.98 1.10 -2.32
C LYS A 108 9.12 2.36 -2.25
N VAL A 109 8.21 2.57 -3.20
CA VAL A 109 7.25 3.68 -3.16
C VAL A 109 6.30 3.53 -1.97
N GLY A 110 5.82 2.31 -1.69
CA GLY A 110 4.97 2.04 -0.51
C GLY A 110 5.68 2.35 0.82
N VAL A 111 6.93 1.87 0.96
CA VAL A 111 7.75 2.15 2.15
C VAL A 111 8.03 3.65 2.29
N TYR A 112 8.43 4.33 1.21
CA TYR A 112 8.65 5.78 1.25
C TYR A 112 7.40 6.55 1.67
N ALA A 113 6.23 6.18 1.14
CA ALA A 113 4.96 6.82 1.50
C ALA A 113 4.64 6.65 2.99
N LEU A 114 4.88 5.46 3.56
CA LEU A 114 4.71 5.21 4.99
C LEU A 114 5.64 6.09 5.84
N ILE A 115 6.95 6.09 5.53
CA ILE A 115 7.93 6.89 6.25
C ILE A 115 7.55 8.37 6.17
N ARG A 116 7.24 8.87 4.98
CA ARG A 116 6.89 10.28 4.75
C ARG A 116 5.62 10.69 5.48
N LEU A 117 4.58 9.86 5.50
CA LEU A 117 3.34 10.16 6.19
C LEU A 117 3.52 10.17 7.71
N VAL A 118 4.17 9.14 8.26
CA VAL A 118 4.39 9.04 9.71
C VAL A 118 5.22 10.21 10.20
N THR A 119 6.38 10.45 9.59
CA THR A 119 7.30 11.53 10.01
C THR A 119 6.74 12.95 9.82
N LEU A 120 5.85 13.15 8.84
CA LEU A 120 5.26 14.45 8.58
C LEU A 120 4.09 14.74 9.54
N LEU A 121 3.19 13.77 9.73
CA LEU A 121 1.98 13.93 10.54
C LEU A 121 2.30 13.84 12.04
N TRP A 122 3.17 12.91 12.43
CA TRP A 122 3.62 12.70 13.79
C TRP A 122 5.15 12.86 13.84
N PRO A 123 5.68 14.06 14.12
CA PRO A 123 7.12 14.26 14.25
C PRO A 123 7.69 13.69 15.56
N GLU A 124 6.85 13.51 16.58
CA GLU A 124 7.25 12.92 17.86
C GLU A 124 7.09 11.39 17.85
N TYR A 125 7.98 10.70 18.57
CA TYR A 125 7.94 9.25 18.68
C TYR A 125 6.63 8.79 19.35
N GLY A 126 5.97 7.79 18.76
CA GLY A 126 4.67 7.32 19.21
C GLY A 126 4.30 5.97 18.60
N PRO A 127 3.07 5.47 18.83
CA PRO A 127 2.66 4.13 18.40
C PRO A 127 2.73 3.92 16.88
N ALA A 128 2.60 4.99 16.08
CA ALA A 128 2.76 4.91 14.63
C ALA A 128 4.23 4.68 14.19
N HIS A 129 5.20 5.10 15.02
CA HIS A 129 6.61 4.80 14.79
C HIS A 129 6.89 3.34 15.16
N GLU A 130 6.51 2.89 16.36
CA GLU A 130 6.72 1.49 16.81
C GLU A 130 6.09 0.44 15.87
N ALA A 131 4.94 0.77 15.27
CA ALA A 131 4.23 -0.17 14.40
C ALA A 131 4.85 -0.28 12.98
N LEU A 132 5.63 0.72 12.53
CA LEU A 132 6.02 0.85 11.11
C LEU A 132 7.50 1.13 10.85
N LEU A 133 8.27 1.57 11.86
CA LEU A 133 9.69 1.92 11.81
C LEU A 133 10.48 1.11 12.84
#